data_AF-A0A2E9TYY3-F1
#
_entry.id   AF-A0A2E9TYY3-F1
#
_cell.length_a   1.000
_cell.length_b   1.000
_cell.length_c   1.000
_cell.angle_alpha   90.00
_cell.angle_beta   90.00
_cell.angle_gamma   90.00
#
_symmetry.space_group_name_H-M   'P 1'
#
loop_
_entity.id
_entity.type
_entity.pdbx_description
1 polymer ?
#
loop_
_entity_poly.entity_id
_entity_poly.type
_entity_poly.pdbx_seq_one_letter_code
_entity_poly.pdbx_strand_id
1 'polypeptide(L)'
;MPRNNKKLDKRRKFKQNSDVSTISSDTKQEIVVGPVELPPIMTVGELSLIISQSNVDTIKSLMRLGIMATVNETIEFDVAAKVAASFEIGVLKPKEKESSNIDSKIGVDDSLTEDNAITRPPIITVLGHVDHGKTTLLDRIRGESVVDSEAGGITQGIGAYQTLYKEKKLTFIDTPGHQAFTSMRANGVQVTDIAILVVAADDGVMPQTIEAIDHSKAAGVPMVIAINKIDATGADVGRLKGQLAEHDIVVEDYGGDVVSVEISALKGDGIDSLLDSLLLVAEIEELKGNPERFGVGVVIESLVEKSKGVMATILVKSGTIRVGDYIISGTTRGRIKTMVDGFGKNILEAGPSTPVKILGLNSMPLSGDQFDVVENDRTAREIVASREKYSRSRQENKSQTTMEEVLRRVHSSDAKELRLVIKTGTYGSVDAVNRAIIQLSDSDVQVKILRSAAGSVSESDVMLASASDAMIVGFETSTDQGARSLANNHNIVISLYDIIYNLVDDIRNSAKSLLDPSYKQSVTGHALVQEIFPRGKRERIAGIRITDGIFKRNSRLRVIRSGEILHEGAITSMKHLSENVRELANNFEGGVMIDGFHNYEEQDILEAYELVTE
;
A
#
# COMPACT_ATOMS: atom_id res chain seq x y z
N MET A 1 -60.06 -33.04 -35.84
CA MET A 1 -58.88 -33.24 -36.71
C MET A 1 -57.63 -33.26 -35.82
N PRO A 2 -56.76 -34.28 -35.90
CA PRO A 2 -55.68 -34.51 -34.93
C PRO A 2 -54.30 -34.03 -35.41
N ARG A 3 -53.33 -33.91 -34.49
CA ARG A 3 -51.93 -34.34 -34.73
C ARG A 3 -51.18 -34.64 -33.42
N ASN A 4 -50.26 -35.59 -33.51
CA ASN A 4 -49.79 -36.44 -32.40
C ASN A 4 -48.89 -35.78 -31.34
N ASN A 5 -49.09 -36.24 -30.10
CA ASN A 5 -48.10 -36.23 -29.02
C ASN A 5 -47.16 -37.45 -29.13
N LYS A 6 -45.89 -37.31 -28.74
CA LYS A 6 -45.08 -38.40 -28.14
C LYS A 6 -43.86 -37.84 -27.40
N LYS A 7 -43.99 -37.66 -26.08
CA LYS A 7 -42.86 -37.69 -25.14
C LYS A 7 -42.67 -39.13 -24.67
N LEU A 8 -41.43 -39.57 -24.49
CA LEU A 8 -41.11 -40.82 -23.83
C LEU A 8 -39.95 -40.58 -22.86
N ASP A 9 -40.26 -40.72 -21.57
CA ASP A 9 -39.34 -40.61 -20.45
C ASP A 9 -39.82 -41.59 -19.36
N LYS A 10 -38.89 -42.40 -18.84
CA LYS A 10 -38.96 -43.25 -17.63
C LYS A 10 -37.71 -44.14 -17.58
N ARG A 11 -36.76 -43.84 -16.69
CA ARG A 11 -36.68 -44.33 -15.30
C ARG A 11 -36.51 -45.86 -15.19
N ARG A 12 -35.39 -46.28 -14.60
CA ARG A 12 -35.34 -46.84 -13.22
C ARG A 12 -33.90 -46.98 -12.71
N LYS A 13 -33.72 -46.78 -11.40
CA LYS A 13 -32.45 -46.92 -10.66
C LYS A 13 -32.79 -47.40 -9.23
N PHE A 14 -31.84 -48.13 -8.62
CA PHE A 14 -31.67 -48.45 -7.18
C PHE A 14 -32.35 -49.68 -6.51
N LYS A 15 -31.45 -50.48 -5.88
CA LYS A 15 -31.49 -51.15 -4.55
C LYS A 15 -32.47 -52.34 -4.34
N GLN A 16 -32.18 -53.37 -3.53
CA GLN A 16 -31.03 -53.63 -2.61
C GLN A 16 -30.80 -55.14 -2.34
N ASN A 17 -29.55 -55.48 -2.01
CA ASN A 17 -28.96 -56.67 -1.33
C ASN A 17 -29.80 -57.93 -1.00
N SER A 18 -29.33 -59.07 -1.53
CA SER A 18 -28.92 -60.29 -0.80
C SER A 18 -28.04 -61.17 -1.75
N ASP A 19 -27.15 -62.07 -1.35
CA ASP A 19 -26.56 -62.37 -0.02
C ASP A 19 -25.11 -62.92 -0.15
N VAL A 20 -24.47 -63.33 0.96
CA VAL A 20 -23.05 -63.79 1.01
C VAL A 20 -22.89 -65.30 0.74
N SER A 21 -21.93 -65.68 -0.11
CA SER A 21 -21.21 -66.95 0.06
C SER A 21 -19.74 -66.81 -0.35
N THR A 22 -18.86 -67.02 0.62
CA THR A 22 -17.41 -67.05 0.46
C THR A 22 -16.98 -68.43 -0.03
N ILE A 23 -16.15 -68.51 -1.07
CA ILE A 23 -15.10 -69.54 -1.22
C ILE A 23 -13.98 -68.95 -2.08
N SER A 24 -12.76 -69.11 -1.57
CA SER A 24 -11.48 -68.69 -2.13
C SER A 24 -11.00 -69.58 -3.27
N SER A 25 -10.26 -69.01 -4.22
CA SER A 25 -8.98 -69.58 -4.66
C SER A 25 -8.11 -68.53 -5.36
N ASP A 26 -6.81 -68.61 -5.12
CA ASP A 26 -5.81 -67.69 -5.69
C ASP A 26 -5.79 -67.72 -7.21
N THR A 27 -5.65 -66.56 -7.82
CA THR A 27 -4.86 -66.43 -9.05
C THR A 27 -4.20 -65.06 -9.06
N LYS A 28 -2.89 -65.01 -8.77
CA LYS A 28 -2.08 -63.81 -9.02
C LYS A 28 -2.06 -63.54 -10.51
N GLN A 29 -2.86 -62.57 -10.96
CA GLN A 29 -2.63 -61.91 -12.23
C GLN A 29 -1.67 -60.75 -11.97
N GLU A 30 -0.41 -60.92 -12.38
CA GLU A 30 0.52 -59.80 -12.51
C GLU A 30 0.01 -58.88 -13.63
N ILE A 31 -0.61 -57.78 -13.24
CA ILE A 31 -0.97 -56.72 -14.18
C ILE A 31 0.33 -55.98 -14.51
N VAL A 32 0.93 -56.31 -15.65
CA VAL A 32 2.03 -55.52 -16.21
C VAL A 32 1.45 -54.20 -16.70
N VAL A 33 1.46 -53.18 -15.82
CA VAL A 33 1.00 -51.84 -16.13
C VAL A 33 2.02 -51.18 -17.06
N GLY A 34 1.66 -51.06 -18.34
CA GLY A 34 2.42 -50.25 -19.31
C GLY A 34 2.50 -48.78 -18.86
N PRO A 35 3.47 -48.00 -19.36
CA PRO A 35 3.78 -46.72 -18.75
C PRO A 35 2.62 -45.73 -18.89
N VAL A 36 2.27 -45.08 -17.78
CA VAL A 36 1.04 -44.30 -17.64
C VAL A 36 1.30 -42.82 -17.87
N GLU A 37 0.43 -42.13 -18.59
CA GLU A 37 0.48 -40.66 -18.71
C GLU A 37 -0.12 -40.00 -17.46
N LEU A 38 0.69 -39.20 -16.77
CA LEU A 38 0.27 -38.40 -15.62
C LEU A 38 0.09 -36.93 -16.04
N PRO A 39 -1.06 -36.27 -15.80
CA PRO A 39 -1.17 -34.82 -15.99
C PRO A 39 -0.25 -34.02 -15.04
N PRO A 40 0.07 -32.74 -15.36
CA PRO A 40 1.07 -31.94 -14.63
C PRO A 40 0.71 -31.65 -13.17
N ILE A 41 -0.59 -31.58 -12.85
CA ILE A 41 -1.14 -31.44 -11.49
C ILE A 41 -2.36 -32.36 -11.40
N MET A 42 -2.49 -33.09 -10.30
CA MET A 42 -3.63 -33.98 -10.00
C MET A 42 -3.86 -34.08 -8.50
N THR A 43 -5.03 -34.54 -8.08
CA THR A 43 -5.28 -34.92 -6.68
C THR A 43 -4.67 -36.28 -6.34
N VAL A 44 -4.38 -36.54 -5.05
CA VAL A 44 -3.93 -37.88 -4.59
C VAL A 44 -4.92 -38.98 -4.94
N GLY A 45 -6.23 -38.69 -4.92
CA GLY A 45 -7.30 -39.60 -5.34
C GLY A 45 -7.41 -39.81 -6.85
N GLU A 46 -6.99 -38.84 -7.68
CA GLU A 46 -6.83 -39.05 -9.12
C GLU A 46 -5.57 -39.88 -9.41
N LEU A 47 -4.46 -39.61 -8.70
CA LEU A 47 -3.24 -40.42 -8.83
C LEU A 47 -3.53 -41.89 -8.56
N SER A 48 -4.15 -42.20 -7.42
CA SER A 48 -4.45 -43.58 -7.01
C SER A 48 -5.28 -44.34 -8.06
N LEU A 49 -6.29 -43.69 -8.64
CA LEU A 49 -7.09 -44.22 -9.74
C LEU A 49 -6.23 -44.48 -10.99
N ILE A 50 -5.35 -43.55 -11.36
CA ILE A 50 -4.50 -43.63 -12.56
C ILE A 50 -3.46 -44.75 -12.41
N ILE A 51 -2.83 -44.90 -11.23
CA ILE A 51 -1.88 -45.99 -10.94
C ILE A 51 -2.56 -47.30 -10.52
N SER A 52 -3.90 -47.34 -10.48
CA SER A 52 -4.71 -48.49 -10.05
C SER A 52 -4.37 -49.03 -8.64
N GLN A 53 -3.98 -48.14 -7.72
CA GLN A 53 -3.69 -48.46 -6.32
C GLN A 53 -4.77 -47.92 -5.38
N SER A 54 -4.76 -48.39 -4.12
CA SER A 54 -5.67 -47.84 -3.12
C SER A 54 -5.26 -46.41 -2.71
N ASN A 55 -6.24 -45.57 -2.36
CA ASN A 55 -5.99 -44.25 -1.75
C ASN A 55 -5.06 -44.36 -0.54
N VAL A 56 -5.24 -45.40 0.27
CA VAL A 56 -4.48 -45.62 1.52
C VAL A 56 -3.01 -45.91 1.21
N ASP A 57 -2.71 -46.72 0.20
CA ASP A 57 -1.34 -47.09 -0.12
C ASP A 57 -0.61 -45.98 -0.91
N THR A 58 -1.35 -45.23 -1.73
CA THR A 58 -0.85 -44.00 -2.39
C THR A 58 -0.43 -42.96 -1.33
N ILE A 59 -1.26 -42.72 -0.30
CA ILE A 59 -0.92 -41.85 0.83
C ILE A 59 0.27 -42.38 1.63
N LYS A 60 0.35 -43.69 1.92
CA LYS A 60 1.52 -44.28 2.59
C LYS A 60 2.82 -44.06 1.80
N SER A 61 2.77 -44.11 0.47
CA SER A 61 3.94 -43.84 -0.37
C SER A 61 4.36 -42.36 -0.28
N LEU A 62 3.41 -41.43 -0.37
CA LEU A 62 3.67 -39.99 -0.13
C LEU A 62 4.30 -39.75 1.26
N MET A 63 3.80 -40.41 2.31
CA MET A 63 4.37 -40.31 3.66
C MET A 63 5.81 -40.84 3.74
N ARG A 64 6.16 -41.91 3.00
CA ARG A 64 7.55 -42.40 2.90
C ARG A 64 8.48 -41.42 2.17
N LEU A 65 7.93 -40.61 1.27
CA LEU A 65 8.63 -39.50 0.60
C LEU A 65 8.65 -38.21 1.44
N GLY A 66 8.16 -38.25 2.69
CA GLY A 66 8.13 -37.10 3.60
C GLY A 66 6.96 -36.14 3.39
N ILE A 67 6.01 -36.48 2.52
CA ILE A 67 4.87 -35.62 2.14
C ILE A 67 3.61 -36.17 2.81
N MET A 68 3.06 -35.42 3.77
CA MET A 68 1.74 -35.73 4.35
C MET A 68 0.67 -35.02 3.54
N ALA A 69 -0.11 -35.79 2.78
CA ALA A 69 -1.19 -35.28 1.93
C ALA A 69 -2.47 -36.12 2.08
N THR A 70 -3.62 -35.47 1.91
CA THR A 70 -4.96 -36.08 1.97
C THR A 70 -5.49 -36.46 0.58
N VAL A 71 -6.55 -37.28 0.50
CA VAL A 71 -7.09 -37.82 -0.77
C VAL A 71 -7.47 -36.72 -1.78
N ASN A 72 -7.96 -35.58 -1.31
CA ASN A 72 -8.44 -34.47 -2.15
C ASN A 72 -7.34 -33.42 -2.43
N GLU A 73 -6.13 -33.64 -1.94
CA GLU A 73 -5.03 -32.68 -2.01
C GLU A 73 -4.30 -32.77 -3.34
N THR A 74 -3.90 -31.64 -3.91
CA THR A 74 -3.24 -31.59 -5.23
C THR A 74 -1.73 -31.74 -5.11
N ILE A 75 -1.17 -32.61 -5.95
CA ILE A 75 0.25 -32.90 -6.07
C ILE A 75 0.73 -32.66 -7.50
N GLU A 76 1.99 -32.24 -7.62
CA GLU A 76 2.66 -31.97 -8.90
C GLU A 76 3.21 -33.27 -9.53
N PHE A 77 3.41 -33.25 -10.85
CA PHE A 77 3.92 -34.37 -11.63
C PHE A 77 5.20 -35.01 -11.03
N ASP A 78 6.17 -34.23 -10.57
CA ASP A 78 7.43 -34.78 -10.03
C ASP A 78 7.23 -35.58 -8.73
N VAL A 79 6.22 -35.23 -7.93
CA VAL A 79 5.83 -35.98 -6.73
C VAL A 79 5.03 -37.22 -7.16
N ALA A 80 4.05 -37.03 -8.05
CA ALA A 80 3.21 -38.12 -8.56
C ALA A 80 4.02 -39.20 -9.28
N ALA A 81 5.05 -38.83 -10.03
CA ALA A 81 5.96 -39.73 -10.73
C ALA A 81 6.87 -40.51 -9.76
N LYS A 82 7.35 -39.89 -8.67
CA LYS A 82 8.08 -40.61 -7.60
C LYS A 82 7.18 -41.63 -6.89
N VAL A 83 5.92 -41.30 -6.66
CA VAL A 83 4.94 -42.23 -6.10
C VAL A 83 4.66 -43.38 -7.08
N ALA A 84 4.40 -43.11 -8.36
CA ALA A 84 4.22 -44.15 -9.37
C ALA A 84 5.44 -45.08 -9.49
N ALA A 85 6.66 -44.52 -9.49
CA ALA A 85 7.90 -45.29 -9.49
C ALA A 85 8.05 -46.18 -8.24
N SER A 86 7.52 -45.78 -7.08
CA SER A 86 7.52 -46.62 -5.87
C SER A 86 6.62 -47.86 -5.96
N PHE A 87 5.73 -47.90 -6.95
CA PHE A 87 4.88 -49.04 -7.32
C PHE A 87 5.38 -49.73 -8.62
N GLU A 88 6.61 -49.44 -9.05
CA GLU A 88 7.23 -49.97 -10.28
C GLU A 88 6.49 -49.59 -11.58
N ILE A 89 5.63 -48.57 -11.53
CA ILE A 89 4.87 -48.07 -12.69
C ILE A 89 5.69 -47.00 -13.39
N GLY A 90 6.08 -47.29 -14.64
CA GLY A 90 6.70 -46.30 -15.52
C GLY A 90 5.75 -45.14 -15.83
N VAL A 91 6.26 -43.91 -15.91
CA VAL A 91 5.47 -42.72 -16.22
C VAL A 91 5.97 -42.10 -17.52
N LEU A 92 5.05 -41.81 -18.44
CA LEU A 92 5.33 -40.94 -19.57
C LEU A 92 5.15 -39.48 -19.11
N LYS A 93 6.21 -38.66 -19.25
CA LYS A 93 6.08 -37.21 -19.07
C LYS A 93 5.06 -36.71 -20.10
N PRO A 94 3.99 -36.00 -19.69
CA PRO A 94 2.99 -35.52 -20.63
C PRO A 94 3.68 -34.65 -21.67
N LYS A 95 3.36 -34.87 -22.95
CA LYS A 95 3.78 -33.94 -24.00
C LYS A 95 3.19 -32.58 -23.66
N GLU A 96 4.06 -31.65 -23.26
CA GLU A 96 3.69 -30.26 -23.07
C GLU A 96 3.07 -29.76 -24.38
N LYS A 97 1.76 -29.47 -24.35
CA LYS A 97 1.13 -28.74 -25.44
C LYS A 97 1.81 -27.39 -25.52
N GLU A 98 2.10 -26.95 -26.74
CA GLU A 98 3.00 -25.83 -27.09
C GLU A 98 2.68 -24.49 -26.38
N SER A 99 1.50 -24.39 -25.77
CA SER A 99 1.11 -23.37 -24.78
C SER A 99 2.12 -23.09 -23.65
N SER A 100 2.95 -24.05 -23.19
CA SER A 100 3.95 -23.77 -22.12
C SER A 100 5.14 -22.94 -22.61
N ASN A 101 5.49 -23.04 -23.91
CA ASN A 101 6.62 -22.33 -24.51
C ASN A 101 6.30 -20.87 -24.88
N ILE A 102 5.06 -20.42 -24.67
CA ILE A 102 4.66 -19.03 -24.94
C ILE A 102 5.00 -18.16 -23.74
N ASP A 103 4.56 -18.53 -22.52
CA ASP A 103 4.86 -17.77 -21.30
C ASP A 103 6.37 -17.71 -20.97
N SER A 104 7.19 -18.66 -21.43
CA SER A 104 8.65 -18.67 -21.19
C SER A 104 9.49 -17.84 -22.17
N LYS A 105 8.91 -17.36 -23.28
CA LYS A 105 9.59 -16.48 -24.26
C LYS A 105 9.20 -15.01 -24.14
N ILE A 106 8.30 -14.70 -23.22
CA ILE A 106 7.73 -13.38 -22.97
C ILE A 106 8.57 -12.71 -21.86
N GLY A 107 8.92 -11.43 -22.01
CA GLY A 107 9.81 -10.72 -21.10
C GLY A 107 11.32 -11.00 -21.18
N VAL A 108 11.80 -12.01 -21.93
CA VAL A 108 13.25 -12.30 -22.07
C VAL A 108 13.85 -11.56 -23.28
N ASP A 109 14.98 -10.86 -23.10
CA ASP A 109 15.68 -10.13 -24.17
C ASP A 109 16.80 -10.95 -24.85
N ASP A 110 16.52 -12.23 -25.12
CA ASP A 110 17.42 -13.18 -25.81
C ASP A 110 17.67 -12.84 -27.31
N SER A 111 17.21 -11.68 -27.79
CA SER A 111 17.30 -11.25 -29.19
C SER A 111 18.21 -10.05 -29.42
N LEU A 112 18.92 -9.56 -28.40
CA LEU A 112 19.98 -8.55 -28.58
C LEU A 112 21.23 -9.21 -29.15
N THR A 113 21.53 -8.94 -30.42
CA THR A 113 22.80 -9.31 -31.07
C THR A 113 23.54 -8.03 -31.47
N GLU A 114 24.85 -8.11 -31.69
CA GLU A 114 25.65 -6.94 -32.14
C GLU A 114 25.08 -6.32 -33.43
N ASP A 115 24.50 -7.13 -34.31
CA ASP A 115 23.89 -6.70 -35.57
C ASP A 115 22.59 -5.89 -35.42
N ASN A 116 21.86 -6.03 -34.30
CA ASN A 116 20.55 -5.39 -34.08
C ASN A 116 20.48 -4.49 -32.82
N ALA A 117 21.59 -4.39 -32.09
CA ALA A 117 21.74 -3.51 -30.94
C ALA A 117 22.02 -2.06 -31.40
N ILE A 118 21.04 -1.18 -31.23
CA ILE A 118 21.15 0.26 -31.52
C ILE A 118 21.27 1.02 -30.20
N THR A 119 22.12 2.06 -30.16
CA THR A 119 22.23 2.96 -29.00
C THR A 119 20.88 3.62 -28.71
N ARG A 120 20.36 3.45 -27.50
CA ARG A 120 19.05 4.01 -27.10
C ARG A 120 19.22 5.20 -26.14
N PRO A 121 18.21 6.10 -26.05
CA PRO A 121 18.21 7.18 -25.06
C PRO A 121 18.35 6.63 -23.63
N PRO A 122 19.11 7.29 -22.73
CA PRO A 122 19.08 6.96 -21.32
C PRO A 122 17.72 7.30 -20.71
N ILE A 123 17.26 6.42 -19.83
CA ILE A 123 16.10 6.62 -18.96
C ILE A 123 16.64 7.11 -17.61
N ILE A 124 16.25 8.31 -17.22
CA ILE A 124 16.79 9.04 -16.07
C ILE A 124 15.65 9.32 -15.09
N THR A 125 15.79 8.91 -13.82
CA THR A 125 14.84 9.30 -12.77
C THR A 125 15.39 10.43 -11.91
N VAL A 126 14.53 11.31 -11.41
CA VAL A 126 14.91 12.36 -10.46
C VAL A 126 14.41 12.01 -9.07
N LEU A 127 15.36 11.91 -8.14
CA LEU A 127 15.17 11.53 -6.74
C LEU A 127 15.64 12.65 -5.80
N GLY A 128 15.32 12.53 -4.51
CA GLY A 128 15.70 13.48 -3.47
C GLY A 128 14.52 13.93 -2.60
N HIS A 129 14.82 14.71 -1.57
CA HIS A 129 13.83 15.18 -0.59
C HIS A 129 12.76 16.11 -1.19
N VAL A 130 11.64 16.29 -0.47
CA VAL A 130 10.69 17.38 -0.69
C VAL A 130 11.42 18.73 -0.64
N ASP A 131 10.96 19.71 -1.41
CA ASP A 131 11.50 21.08 -1.51
C ASP A 131 12.98 21.25 -1.91
N HIS A 132 13.67 20.16 -2.26
CA HIS A 132 15.00 20.21 -2.90
C HIS A 132 14.95 20.66 -4.38
N GLY A 133 13.78 20.97 -4.94
CA GLY A 133 13.63 21.56 -6.28
C GLY A 133 13.68 20.57 -7.46
N LYS A 134 13.31 19.30 -7.25
CA LYS A 134 13.22 18.27 -8.32
C LYS A 134 12.32 18.72 -9.48
N THR A 135 11.07 19.09 -9.19
CA THR A 135 10.10 19.55 -10.19
C THR A 135 10.58 20.82 -10.88
N THR A 136 11.19 21.75 -10.14
CA THR A 136 11.79 22.98 -10.71
C THR A 136 12.91 22.68 -11.71
N LEU A 137 13.77 21.69 -11.41
CA LEU A 137 14.82 21.23 -12.32
C LEU A 137 14.21 20.62 -13.59
N LEU A 138 13.20 19.77 -13.45
CA LEU A 138 12.52 19.12 -14.57
C LEU A 138 11.73 20.12 -15.43
N ASP A 139 11.02 21.06 -14.83
CA ASP A 139 10.36 22.18 -15.50
C ASP A 139 11.36 22.98 -16.34
N ARG A 140 12.55 23.28 -15.78
CA ARG A 140 13.61 24.02 -16.45
C ARG A 140 14.23 23.23 -17.61
N ILE A 141 14.37 21.91 -17.49
CA ILE A 141 14.83 21.00 -18.55
C ILE A 141 13.76 20.81 -19.65
N ARG A 142 12.47 20.81 -19.28
CA ARG A 142 11.33 20.67 -20.20
C ARG A 142 11.02 21.97 -20.97
N GLY A 143 11.32 23.13 -20.37
CA GLY A 143 11.05 24.46 -20.95
C GLY A 143 9.63 24.99 -20.71
N GLU A 144 8.87 24.34 -19.83
CA GLU A 144 7.48 24.70 -19.44
C GLU A 144 7.36 24.54 -17.93
N SER A 145 6.60 25.39 -17.22
CA SER A 145 6.33 25.17 -15.79
C SER A 145 5.12 24.26 -15.57
N VAL A 146 5.28 23.24 -14.72
CA VAL A 146 4.20 22.39 -14.19
C VAL A 146 3.96 22.67 -12.71
N VAL A 147 4.95 23.20 -11.98
CA VAL A 147 4.79 23.64 -10.56
C VAL A 147 3.60 24.61 -10.39
N ASP A 148 3.35 25.51 -11.35
CA ASP A 148 2.22 26.45 -11.32
C ASP A 148 0.84 25.78 -11.57
N SER A 149 0.84 24.53 -12.02
CA SER A 149 -0.37 23.78 -12.44
C SER A 149 -0.72 22.60 -11.52
N GLU A 150 0.22 22.11 -10.71
CA GLU A 150 -0.02 21.03 -9.75
C GLU A 150 -0.65 21.55 -8.45
N ALA A 151 -1.65 20.84 -7.93
CA ALA A 151 -2.32 21.21 -6.69
C ALA A 151 -1.34 21.16 -5.50
N GLY A 152 -1.14 22.30 -4.85
CA GLY A 152 -0.19 22.43 -3.73
C GLY A 152 1.27 22.62 -4.13
N GLY A 153 1.58 22.77 -5.42
CA GLY A 153 2.96 23.00 -5.89
C GLY A 153 3.91 21.80 -5.70
N ILE A 154 3.36 20.59 -5.53
CA ILE A 154 4.11 19.35 -5.34
C ILE A 154 3.68 18.28 -6.36
N THR A 155 4.66 17.50 -6.82
CA THR A 155 4.44 16.39 -7.74
C THR A 155 3.92 15.16 -7.00
N GLN A 156 2.72 14.73 -7.34
CA GLN A 156 1.98 13.64 -6.66
C GLN A 156 1.77 12.39 -7.55
N GLY A 157 1.83 12.53 -8.88
CA GLY A 157 1.87 11.42 -9.85
C GLY A 157 3.25 11.21 -10.48
N ILE A 158 3.43 10.13 -11.26
CA ILE A 158 4.69 9.89 -12.00
C ILE A 158 4.60 10.50 -13.40
N GLY A 159 5.34 11.59 -13.62
CA GLY A 159 5.51 12.20 -14.94
C GLY A 159 6.59 11.47 -15.76
N ALA A 160 6.43 11.39 -17.08
CA ALA A 160 7.51 10.91 -17.95
C ALA A 160 7.50 11.62 -19.31
N TYR A 161 8.67 12.14 -19.72
CA TYR A 161 8.84 12.90 -20.97
C TYR A 161 10.22 12.66 -21.58
N GLN A 162 10.42 13.07 -22.84
CA GLN A 162 11.68 12.91 -23.55
C GLN A 162 12.11 14.25 -24.16
N THR A 163 13.22 14.81 -23.72
CA THR A 163 13.78 16.06 -24.27
C THR A 163 14.91 15.79 -25.27
N LEU A 164 15.25 16.79 -26.08
CA LEU A 164 16.35 16.73 -27.06
C LEU A 164 17.45 17.71 -26.63
N TYR A 165 18.65 17.18 -26.36
CA TYR A 165 19.83 17.94 -25.96
C TYR A 165 21.03 17.55 -26.83
N LYS A 166 21.66 18.53 -27.50
CA LYS A 166 22.77 18.32 -28.44
C LYS A 166 22.52 17.16 -29.44
N GLU A 167 21.34 17.18 -30.06
CA GLU A 167 20.82 16.14 -30.99
C GLU A 167 20.60 14.74 -30.39
N LYS A 168 20.98 14.51 -29.12
CA LYS A 168 20.70 13.29 -28.37
C LYS A 168 19.39 13.42 -27.59
N LYS A 169 18.68 12.32 -27.42
CA LYS A 169 17.43 12.25 -26.65
C LYS A 169 17.73 11.84 -25.22
N LEU A 170 17.04 12.44 -24.26
CA LEU A 170 17.11 12.12 -22.84
C LEU A 170 15.68 11.88 -22.33
N THR A 171 15.41 10.72 -21.73
CA THR A 171 14.09 10.39 -21.18
C THR A 171 14.10 10.60 -19.68
N PHE A 172 13.21 11.43 -19.16
CA PHE A 172 13.09 11.74 -17.74
C PHE A 172 11.83 11.10 -17.14
N ILE A 173 11.97 10.54 -15.95
CA ILE A 173 10.89 10.08 -15.07
C ILE A 173 10.90 10.97 -13.82
N ASP A 174 9.82 11.70 -13.60
CA ASP A 174 9.59 12.50 -12.39
C ASP A 174 8.93 11.63 -11.33
N THR A 175 9.50 11.57 -10.11
CA THR A 175 8.98 10.74 -9.03
C THR A 175 8.61 11.57 -7.79
N PRO A 176 7.42 11.35 -7.19
CA PRO A 176 7.01 12.06 -6.00
C PRO A 176 7.99 11.92 -4.82
N GLY A 177 8.37 13.06 -4.22
CA GLY A 177 9.30 13.12 -3.10
C GLY A 177 8.73 12.65 -1.75
N HIS A 178 7.41 12.72 -1.58
CA HIS A 178 6.77 12.47 -0.28
C HIS A 178 6.91 11.00 0.17
N GLN A 179 7.12 10.76 1.48
CA GLN A 179 7.37 9.43 2.05
C GLN A 179 6.32 8.37 1.64
N ALA A 180 5.03 8.72 1.67
CA ALA A 180 3.95 7.82 1.24
C ALA A 180 4.15 7.17 -0.15
N PHE A 181 4.88 7.83 -1.07
CA PHE A 181 5.11 7.34 -2.43
C PHE A 181 6.40 6.51 -2.61
N THR A 182 6.95 5.90 -1.54
CA THR A 182 8.11 4.98 -1.63
C THR A 182 7.98 3.93 -2.74
N SER A 183 6.79 3.34 -2.94
CA SER A 183 6.55 2.36 -4.01
C SER A 183 6.72 2.95 -5.40
N MET A 184 6.33 4.22 -5.61
CA MET A 184 6.52 4.91 -6.89
C MET A 184 8.01 5.18 -7.15
N ARG A 185 8.78 5.59 -6.13
CA ARG A 185 10.24 5.76 -6.24
C ARG A 185 10.94 4.44 -6.55
N ALA A 186 10.65 3.39 -5.80
CA ALA A 186 11.24 2.06 -6.01
C ALA A 186 10.93 1.51 -7.42
N ASN A 187 9.68 1.65 -7.89
CA ASN A 187 9.31 1.29 -9.25
C ASN A 187 10.04 2.16 -10.29
N GLY A 188 10.15 3.47 -10.08
CA GLY A 188 10.86 4.38 -10.98
C GLY A 188 12.31 3.97 -11.18
N VAL A 189 13.06 3.79 -10.08
CA VAL A 189 14.47 3.38 -10.10
C VAL A 189 14.69 2.04 -10.84
N GLN A 190 13.78 1.08 -10.69
CA GLN A 190 13.91 -0.23 -11.37
C GLN A 190 13.79 -0.18 -12.91
N VAL A 191 13.23 0.89 -13.49
CA VAL A 191 13.14 1.05 -14.96
C VAL A 191 14.18 2.01 -15.53
N THR A 192 15.02 2.61 -14.70
CA THR A 192 15.98 3.65 -15.12
C THR A 192 17.38 3.13 -15.31
N ASP A 193 18.09 3.74 -16.25
CA ASP A 193 19.50 3.50 -16.52
C ASP A 193 20.39 4.38 -15.62
N ILE A 194 19.91 5.58 -15.23
CA ILE A 194 20.66 6.54 -14.41
C ILE A 194 19.69 7.21 -13.42
N ALA A 195 20.16 7.52 -12.21
CA ALA A 195 19.41 8.30 -11.21
C ALA A 195 20.08 9.65 -10.93
N ILE A 196 19.32 10.74 -10.97
CA ILE A 196 19.74 12.04 -10.46
C ILE A 196 19.30 12.15 -9.00
N LEU A 197 20.24 12.38 -8.08
CA LEU A 197 19.92 12.69 -6.70
C LEU A 197 20.01 14.20 -6.48
N VAL A 198 18.86 14.87 -6.34
CA VAL A 198 18.80 16.31 -6.10
C VAL A 198 18.89 16.58 -4.59
N VAL A 199 19.97 17.27 -4.18
CA VAL A 199 20.22 17.62 -2.79
C VAL A 199 20.45 19.12 -2.68
N ALA A 200 19.69 19.81 -1.82
CA ALA A 200 19.83 21.25 -1.67
C ALA A 200 21.04 21.58 -0.76
N ALA A 201 21.83 22.58 -1.17
CA ALA A 201 23.08 22.95 -0.48
C ALA A 201 22.86 23.65 0.88
N ASP A 202 21.67 24.23 1.10
CA ASP A 202 21.23 24.83 2.36
C ASP A 202 20.75 23.77 3.36
N ASP A 203 19.94 22.80 2.91
CA ASP A 203 19.36 21.75 3.75
C ASP A 203 20.35 20.61 4.07
N GLY A 204 21.06 20.09 3.06
CA GLY A 204 21.96 18.94 3.20
C GLY A 204 21.28 17.58 2.97
N VAL A 205 21.91 16.50 3.46
CA VAL A 205 21.34 15.14 3.36
C VAL A 205 20.18 14.95 4.33
N MET A 206 19.02 14.56 3.81
CA MET A 206 17.77 14.36 4.56
C MET A 206 17.31 12.89 4.49
N PRO A 207 16.39 12.42 5.36
CA PRO A 207 15.99 11.00 5.41
C PRO A 207 15.47 10.41 4.08
N GLN A 208 14.76 11.20 3.26
CA GLN A 208 14.32 10.78 1.92
C GLN A 208 15.48 10.73 0.90
N THR A 209 16.55 11.51 1.12
CA THR A 209 17.79 11.44 0.34
C THR A 209 18.51 10.12 0.62
N ILE A 210 18.58 9.71 1.89
CA ILE A 210 19.14 8.41 2.31
C ILE A 210 18.32 7.27 1.70
N GLU A 211 16.99 7.31 1.81
CA GLU A 211 16.09 6.33 1.20
C GLU A 211 16.32 6.21 -0.32
N ALA A 212 16.51 7.33 -1.02
CA ALA A 212 16.80 7.34 -2.45
C ALA A 212 18.17 6.71 -2.79
N ILE A 213 19.21 7.01 -1.99
CA ILE A 213 20.54 6.38 -2.12
C ILE A 213 20.43 4.86 -1.96
N ASP A 214 19.69 4.39 -0.95
CA ASP A 214 19.52 2.96 -0.67
C ASP A 214 18.80 2.25 -1.82
N HIS A 215 17.73 2.83 -2.38
CA HIS A 215 17.02 2.26 -3.54
C HIS A 215 17.91 2.22 -4.80
N SER A 216 18.65 3.29 -5.11
CA SER A 216 19.56 3.32 -6.25
C SER A 216 20.71 2.31 -6.12
N LYS A 217 21.33 2.20 -4.93
CA LYS A 217 22.36 1.20 -4.63
C LYS A 217 21.81 -0.23 -4.72
N ALA A 218 20.62 -0.49 -4.18
CA ALA A 218 19.99 -1.81 -4.23
C ALA A 218 19.59 -2.23 -5.66
N ALA A 219 19.26 -1.28 -6.53
CA ALA A 219 18.97 -1.52 -7.94
C ALA A 219 20.22 -1.59 -8.83
N GLY A 220 21.39 -1.18 -8.33
CA GLY A 220 22.63 -1.11 -9.12
C GLY A 220 22.63 0.01 -10.17
N VAL A 221 21.86 1.07 -9.95
CA VAL A 221 21.70 2.18 -10.92
C VAL A 221 22.75 3.26 -10.63
N PRO A 222 23.58 3.67 -11.61
CA PRO A 222 24.56 4.75 -11.42
C PRO A 222 23.87 6.08 -11.08
N MET A 223 24.50 6.84 -10.18
CA MET A 223 23.96 8.09 -9.64
C MET A 223 24.77 9.31 -10.08
N VAL A 224 24.07 10.39 -10.39
CA VAL A 224 24.65 11.74 -10.56
C VAL A 224 24.05 12.66 -9.50
N ILE A 225 24.89 13.31 -8.70
CA ILE A 225 24.45 14.22 -7.64
C ILE A 225 24.23 15.61 -8.21
N ALA A 226 23.01 16.12 -8.14
CA ALA A 226 22.66 17.49 -8.49
C ALA A 226 22.57 18.33 -7.21
N ILE A 227 23.63 19.09 -6.92
CA ILE A 227 23.71 19.97 -5.75
C ILE A 227 22.96 21.27 -6.07
N ASN A 228 21.73 21.39 -5.60
CA ASN A 228 20.81 22.47 -5.96
C ASN A 228 20.82 23.64 -4.96
N LYS A 229 20.20 24.75 -5.34
CA LYS A 229 20.10 26.01 -4.58
C LYS A 229 21.47 26.64 -4.24
N ILE A 230 22.48 26.52 -5.11
CA ILE A 230 23.79 27.18 -4.91
C ILE A 230 23.70 28.71 -4.83
N ASP A 231 22.58 29.29 -5.23
CA ASP A 231 22.28 30.72 -5.12
C ASP A 231 21.64 31.15 -3.78
N ALA A 232 21.32 30.20 -2.89
CA ALA A 232 20.82 30.49 -1.56
C ALA A 232 21.94 31.03 -0.65
N THR A 233 21.61 31.98 0.22
CA THR A 233 22.58 32.63 1.12
C THR A 233 23.17 31.70 2.19
N GLY A 234 22.56 30.53 2.41
CA GLY A 234 23.03 29.49 3.33
C GLY A 234 23.62 28.25 2.63
N ALA A 235 23.88 28.31 1.33
CA ALA A 235 24.42 27.17 0.59
C ALA A 235 25.85 26.80 1.04
N ASP A 236 26.03 25.56 1.51
CA ASP A 236 27.34 25.00 1.86
C ASP A 236 27.56 23.65 1.17
N VAL A 237 28.16 23.73 -0.02
CA VAL A 237 28.52 22.58 -0.86
C VAL A 237 29.57 21.69 -0.20
N GLY A 238 30.51 22.27 0.55
CA GLY A 238 31.59 21.52 1.20
C GLY A 238 31.07 20.63 2.31
N ARG A 239 30.19 21.16 3.16
CA ARG A 239 29.45 20.40 4.18
C ARG A 239 28.63 19.28 3.55
N LEU A 240 27.90 19.56 2.46
CA LEU A 240 27.09 18.56 1.77
C LEU A 240 27.94 17.41 1.18
N LYS A 241 29.04 17.71 0.50
CA LYS A 241 29.96 16.68 -0.03
C LYS A 241 30.54 15.81 1.11
N GLY A 242 30.78 16.39 2.28
CA GLY A 242 31.12 15.64 3.50
C GLY A 242 30.01 14.69 3.99
N GLN A 243 28.77 15.17 4.09
CA GLN A 243 27.61 14.35 4.48
C GLN A 243 27.34 13.19 3.50
N LEU A 244 27.55 13.41 2.19
CA LEU A 244 27.42 12.35 1.20
C LEU A 244 28.46 11.24 1.42
N ALA A 245 29.70 11.59 1.77
CA ALA A 245 30.73 10.61 2.08
C ALA A 245 30.41 9.77 3.33
N GLU A 246 29.68 10.31 4.32
CA GLU A 246 29.18 9.55 5.48
C GLU A 246 28.12 8.49 5.10
N HIS A 247 27.51 8.59 3.92
CA HIS A 247 26.54 7.64 3.37
C HIS A 247 27.12 6.78 2.21
N ASP A 248 28.44 6.58 2.22
CA ASP A 248 29.20 5.87 1.18
C ASP A 248 28.92 6.43 -0.24
N ILE A 249 28.83 7.75 -0.38
CA ILE A 249 28.77 8.48 -1.67
C ILE A 249 30.00 9.37 -1.75
N VAL A 250 31.08 8.85 -2.35
CA VAL A 250 32.31 9.62 -2.58
C VAL A 250 32.24 10.26 -3.95
N VAL A 251 32.28 11.59 -4.00
CA VAL A 251 32.22 12.33 -5.27
C VAL A 251 33.60 12.43 -5.93
N GLU A 252 33.62 12.63 -7.26
CA GLU A 252 34.84 12.69 -8.07
C GLU A 252 35.91 13.67 -7.52
N ASP A 253 35.50 14.84 -6.99
CA ASP A 253 36.40 15.85 -6.39
C ASP A 253 37.29 15.28 -5.26
N TYR A 254 36.82 14.23 -4.58
CA TYR A 254 37.52 13.55 -3.47
C TYR A 254 38.12 12.20 -3.90
N GLY A 255 38.17 11.93 -5.22
CA GLY A 255 38.71 10.69 -5.79
C GLY A 255 37.73 9.51 -5.80
N GLY A 256 36.42 9.79 -5.70
CA GLY A 256 35.36 8.80 -5.89
C GLY A 256 34.93 8.63 -7.34
N ASP A 257 33.87 7.84 -7.52
CA ASP A 257 33.26 7.46 -8.80
C ASP A 257 31.92 8.19 -9.08
N VAL A 258 31.36 8.89 -8.09
CA VAL A 258 30.07 9.56 -8.23
C VAL A 258 30.23 10.98 -8.75
N VAL A 259 29.72 11.25 -9.95
CA VAL A 259 29.71 12.59 -10.55
C VAL A 259 28.84 13.54 -9.72
N SER A 260 29.36 14.72 -9.39
CA SER A 260 28.58 15.77 -8.70
C SER A 260 28.60 17.09 -9.47
N VAL A 261 27.42 17.66 -9.70
CA VAL A 261 27.24 18.93 -10.45
C VAL A 261 26.52 19.95 -9.58
N GLU A 262 27.10 21.14 -9.48
CA GLU A 262 26.55 22.29 -8.77
C GLU A 262 25.59 23.06 -9.69
N ILE A 263 24.32 23.21 -9.27
CA ILE A 263 23.24 23.80 -10.07
C ILE A 263 22.40 24.82 -9.29
N SER A 264 21.79 25.76 -10.01
CA SER A 264 20.63 26.52 -9.56
C SER A 264 19.47 26.23 -10.50
N ALA A 265 18.52 25.38 -10.07
CA ALA A 265 17.31 25.09 -10.85
C ALA A 265 16.48 26.36 -11.17
N LEU A 266 16.50 27.35 -10.26
CA LEU A 266 15.77 28.60 -10.40
C LEU A 266 16.37 29.53 -11.46
N LYS A 267 17.70 29.70 -11.47
CA LYS A 267 18.39 30.55 -12.47
C LYS A 267 18.63 29.81 -13.79
N GLY A 268 18.81 28.50 -13.73
CA GLY A 268 19.27 27.63 -14.82
C GLY A 268 20.78 27.41 -14.82
N ASP A 269 21.52 27.96 -13.84
CA ASP A 269 22.97 27.79 -13.74
C ASP A 269 23.32 26.30 -13.53
N GLY A 270 24.35 25.81 -14.24
CA GLY A 270 24.85 24.45 -14.12
C GLY A 270 24.03 23.34 -14.81
N ILE A 271 22.81 23.63 -15.32
CA ILE A 271 21.95 22.60 -15.93
C ILE A 271 22.56 22.00 -17.20
N ASP A 272 23.20 22.82 -18.05
CA ASP A 272 23.94 22.30 -19.22
C ASP A 272 25.04 21.30 -18.81
N SER A 273 25.77 21.61 -17.72
CA SER A 273 26.80 20.71 -17.18
C SER A 273 26.20 19.40 -16.66
N LEU A 274 25.02 19.45 -16.04
CA LEU A 274 24.31 18.26 -15.57
C LEU A 274 23.86 17.38 -16.75
N LEU A 275 23.33 17.98 -17.82
CA LEU A 275 22.94 17.25 -19.04
C LEU A 275 24.14 16.65 -19.77
N ASP A 276 25.29 17.34 -19.78
CA ASP A 276 26.55 16.79 -20.31
C ASP A 276 27.08 15.63 -19.47
N SER A 277 27.06 15.72 -18.14
CA SER A 277 27.42 14.62 -17.23
C SER A 277 26.52 13.40 -17.43
N LEU A 278 25.22 13.59 -17.61
CA LEU A 278 24.26 12.50 -17.86
C LEU A 278 24.49 11.81 -19.20
N LEU A 279 24.86 12.57 -20.24
CA LEU A 279 25.26 12.00 -21.53
C LEU A 279 26.56 11.20 -21.42
N LEU A 280 27.55 11.69 -20.65
CA LEU A 280 28.82 10.99 -20.44
C LEU A 280 28.61 9.64 -19.72
N VAL A 281 27.81 9.62 -18.64
CA VAL A 281 27.47 8.38 -17.93
C VAL A 281 26.71 7.41 -18.86
N ALA A 282 25.76 7.91 -19.66
CA ALA A 282 25.04 7.07 -20.63
C ALA A 282 25.92 6.48 -21.75
N GLU A 283 27.03 7.16 -22.11
CA GLU A 283 28.02 6.64 -23.04
C GLU A 283 28.89 5.53 -22.42
N ILE A 284 29.25 5.67 -21.13
CA ILE A 284 30.02 4.67 -20.37
C ILE A 284 29.20 3.38 -20.17
N GLU A 285 27.90 3.48 -19.91
CA GLU A 285 26.98 2.35 -19.74
C GLU A 285 26.62 1.62 -21.06
N GLU A 286 27.13 2.08 -22.21
CA GLU A 286 26.87 1.52 -23.55
C GLU A 286 25.39 1.14 -23.84
N LEU A 287 24.45 2.02 -23.47
CA LEU A 287 23.01 1.70 -23.47
C LEU A 287 22.48 1.28 -24.85
N LYS A 288 22.18 -0.01 -25.00
CA LYS A 288 21.67 -0.65 -26.23
C LYS A 288 20.20 -1.06 -26.11
N GLY A 289 19.54 -1.15 -27.27
CA GLY A 289 18.19 -1.70 -27.41
C GLY A 289 17.94 -2.16 -28.86
N ASN A 290 17.03 -3.11 -29.05
CA ASN A 290 16.64 -3.62 -30.36
C ASN A 290 15.27 -3.05 -30.74
N PRO A 291 15.14 -2.14 -31.72
CA PRO A 291 13.84 -1.57 -32.11
C PRO A 291 13.04 -2.45 -33.08
N GLU A 292 13.62 -3.49 -33.67
CA GLU A 292 12.97 -4.31 -34.71
C GLU A 292 11.99 -5.36 -34.14
N ARG A 293 12.13 -5.71 -32.86
CA ARG A 293 11.22 -6.63 -32.16
C ARG A 293 9.92 -5.96 -31.71
N PHE A 294 8.92 -6.79 -31.39
CA PHE A 294 7.72 -6.35 -30.67
C PHE A 294 8.09 -5.66 -29.35
N GLY A 295 7.43 -4.54 -29.07
CA GLY A 295 7.68 -3.72 -27.88
C GLY A 295 7.47 -4.48 -26.56
N VAL A 296 8.45 -4.36 -25.67
CA VAL A 296 8.44 -4.85 -24.29
C VAL A 296 8.82 -3.69 -23.39
N GLY A 297 8.20 -3.58 -22.22
CA GLY A 297 8.49 -2.50 -21.28
C GLY A 297 7.75 -2.62 -19.97
N VAL A 298 7.60 -1.49 -19.28
CA VAL A 298 6.96 -1.41 -17.95
C VAL A 298 5.83 -0.37 -17.95
N VAL A 299 4.76 -0.70 -17.23
CA VAL A 299 3.68 0.24 -16.89
C VAL A 299 4.16 1.15 -15.76
N ILE A 300 4.26 2.45 -16.04
CA ILE A 300 4.62 3.46 -15.05
C ILE A 300 3.41 3.78 -14.17
N GLU A 301 2.29 4.18 -14.80
CA GLU A 301 1.06 4.55 -14.09
C GLU A 301 -0.19 4.17 -14.89
N SER A 302 -1.26 3.83 -14.19
CA SER A 302 -2.58 3.59 -14.77
C SER A 302 -3.65 4.48 -14.13
N LEU A 303 -4.53 5.05 -14.95
CA LEU A 303 -5.63 5.93 -14.54
C LEU A 303 -6.89 5.69 -15.38
N VAL A 304 -8.06 6.09 -14.86
CA VAL A 304 -9.35 5.99 -15.57
C VAL A 304 -9.89 7.37 -15.87
N GLU A 305 -10.03 7.71 -17.15
CA GLU A 305 -10.64 8.96 -17.59
C GLU A 305 -12.07 8.73 -18.08
N LYS A 306 -13.05 9.44 -17.49
CA LYS A 306 -14.48 9.21 -17.73
C LYS A 306 -14.91 9.24 -19.20
N SER A 307 -14.22 10.02 -20.03
CA SER A 307 -14.51 10.21 -21.46
C SER A 307 -13.75 9.25 -22.38
N LYS A 308 -12.59 8.74 -21.96
CA LYS A 308 -11.67 7.98 -22.82
C LYS A 308 -11.45 6.50 -22.39
N GLY A 309 -11.87 6.14 -21.17
CA GLY A 309 -11.71 4.81 -20.60
C GLY A 309 -10.38 4.66 -19.84
N VAL A 310 -9.84 3.44 -19.84
CA VAL A 310 -8.55 3.16 -19.17
C VAL A 310 -7.40 3.72 -20.00
N MET A 311 -6.54 4.49 -19.33
CA MET A 311 -5.23 4.92 -19.82
C MET A 311 -4.12 4.31 -18.98
N ALA A 312 -2.98 4.07 -19.60
CA ALA A 312 -1.73 3.78 -18.92
C ALA A 312 -0.59 4.60 -19.52
N THR A 313 0.25 5.19 -18.67
CA THR A 313 1.57 5.68 -19.05
C THR A 313 2.52 4.49 -19.00
N ILE A 314 3.12 4.14 -20.14
CA ILE A 314 4.06 3.03 -20.29
C ILE A 314 5.43 3.57 -20.74
N LEU A 315 6.48 2.83 -20.43
CA LEU A 315 7.83 3.08 -20.91
C LEU A 315 8.31 1.88 -21.71
N VAL A 316 8.62 2.10 -22.99
CA VAL A 316 9.18 1.07 -23.87
C VAL A 316 10.64 0.82 -23.47
N LYS A 317 11.02 -0.41 -23.12
CA LYS A 317 12.40 -0.77 -22.79
C LYS A 317 13.16 -1.29 -24.02
N SER A 318 12.51 -2.18 -24.77
CA SER A 318 13.06 -2.83 -25.97
C SER A 318 11.94 -3.01 -27.00
N GLY A 319 12.26 -3.13 -28.27
CA GLY A 319 11.28 -3.17 -29.37
C GLY A 319 10.58 -1.85 -29.65
N THR A 320 9.60 -1.92 -30.54
CA THR A 320 8.78 -0.78 -30.98
C THR A 320 7.29 -1.09 -30.83
N ILE A 321 6.51 -0.08 -30.44
CA ILE A 321 5.06 -0.14 -30.26
C ILE A 321 4.37 0.76 -31.27
N ARG A 322 3.24 0.33 -31.82
CA ARG A 322 2.45 1.06 -32.82
C ARG A 322 0.97 1.15 -32.45
N VAL A 323 0.30 2.17 -32.97
CA VAL A 323 -1.17 2.28 -32.87
C VAL A 323 -1.81 1.10 -33.61
N GLY A 324 -2.65 0.35 -32.89
CA GLY A 324 -3.34 -0.84 -33.40
C GLY A 324 -2.80 -2.16 -32.85
N ASP A 325 -1.66 -2.16 -32.16
CA ASP A 325 -1.05 -3.35 -31.55
C ASP A 325 -1.88 -3.91 -30.39
N TYR A 326 -1.72 -5.21 -30.12
CA TYR A 326 -2.29 -5.87 -28.95
C TYR A 326 -1.23 -5.94 -27.84
N ILE A 327 -1.61 -5.53 -26.64
CA ILE A 327 -0.73 -5.46 -25.48
C ILE A 327 -1.29 -6.32 -24.35
N ILE A 328 -0.42 -7.06 -23.69
CA ILE A 328 -0.68 -7.78 -22.44
C ILE A 328 0.17 -7.18 -21.32
N SER A 329 -0.37 -7.12 -20.10
CA SER A 329 0.34 -6.61 -18.91
C SER A 329 -0.29 -7.26 -17.68
N GLY A 330 0.46 -8.05 -16.92
CA GLY A 330 -0.12 -8.88 -15.85
C GLY A 330 -1.26 -9.77 -16.34
N THR A 331 -2.47 -9.61 -15.78
CA THR A 331 -3.73 -10.23 -16.23
C THR A 331 -4.60 -9.29 -17.09
N THR A 332 -4.10 -8.11 -17.44
CA THR A 332 -4.77 -7.14 -18.31
C THR A 332 -4.36 -7.36 -19.78
N ARG A 333 -5.29 -7.12 -20.71
CA ARG A 333 -5.01 -6.98 -22.15
C ARG A 333 -5.76 -5.82 -22.77
N GLY A 334 -5.30 -5.35 -23.92
CA GLY A 334 -5.97 -4.33 -24.70
C GLY A 334 -5.52 -4.28 -26.15
N ARG A 335 -6.12 -3.36 -26.90
CA ARG A 335 -5.63 -2.96 -28.22
C ARG A 335 -5.39 -1.45 -28.20
N ILE A 336 -4.19 -1.03 -28.58
CA ILE A 336 -3.79 0.38 -28.56
C ILE A 336 -4.62 1.13 -29.61
N LYS A 337 -5.51 2.01 -29.15
CA LYS A 337 -6.36 2.87 -29.99
C LYS A 337 -5.70 4.21 -30.33
N THR A 338 -4.91 4.72 -29.40
CA THR A 338 -4.25 6.03 -29.49
C THR A 338 -3.02 6.00 -28.59
N MET A 339 -1.96 6.68 -29.04
CA MET A 339 -0.73 6.91 -28.28
C MET A 339 -0.44 8.40 -28.25
N VAL A 340 -0.04 8.89 -27.08
CA VAL A 340 0.28 10.31 -26.83
C VAL A 340 1.64 10.38 -26.17
N ASP A 341 2.51 11.30 -26.60
CA ASP A 341 3.81 11.53 -25.99
C ASP A 341 3.71 12.32 -24.67
N GLY A 342 4.85 12.51 -23.99
CA GLY A 342 4.95 13.28 -22.75
C GLY A 342 4.62 14.78 -22.88
N PHE A 343 4.47 15.32 -24.10
CA PHE A 343 4.04 16.70 -24.38
C PHE A 343 2.60 16.79 -24.88
N GLY A 344 1.82 15.71 -24.79
CA GLY A 344 0.41 15.69 -25.20
C GLY A 344 0.18 15.58 -26.72
N LYS A 345 1.21 15.29 -27.53
CA LYS A 345 1.09 15.13 -28.98
C LYS A 345 0.77 13.69 -29.35
N ASN A 346 -0.16 13.48 -30.28
CA ASN A 346 -0.47 12.15 -30.78
C ASN A 346 0.69 11.59 -31.61
N ILE A 347 1.10 10.35 -31.33
CA ILE A 347 2.14 9.63 -32.05
C ILE A 347 1.60 8.31 -32.61
N LEU A 348 2.20 7.80 -33.69
CA LEU A 348 1.80 6.54 -34.32
C LEU A 348 2.69 5.35 -33.94
N GLU A 349 3.91 5.64 -33.50
CA GLU A 349 4.98 4.69 -33.25
C GLU A 349 5.87 5.21 -32.12
N ALA A 350 6.36 4.30 -31.27
CA ALA A 350 7.27 4.60 -30.17
C ALA A 350 8.31 3.50 -30.01
N GLY A 351 9.58 3.86 -30.17
CA GLY A 351 10.72 2.95 -30.02
C GLY A 351 11.28 2.90 -28.59
N PRO A 352 12.43 2.24 -28.39
CA PRO A 352 13.06 2.07 -27.07
C PRO A 352 13.27 3.39 -26.31
N SER A 353 13.15 3.30 -25.00
CA SER A 353 13.25 4.40 -24.03
C SER A 353 12.26 5.54 -24.23
N THR A 354 11.18 5.35 -25.00
CA THR A 354 10.15 6.39 -25.21
C THR A 354 9.00 6.22 -24.20
N PRO A 355 8.66 7.23 -23.39
CA PRO A 355 7.47 7.21 -22.55
C PRO A 355 6.23 7.56 -23.37
N VAL A 356 5.13 6.81 -23.19
CA VAL A 356 3.91 6.92 -23.99
C VAL A 356 2.67 6.74 -23.13
N LYS A 357 1.68 7.60 -23.29
CA LYS A 357 0.33 7.40 -22.76
C LYS A 357 -0.52 6.64 -23.77
N ILE A 358 -0.90 5.41 -23.43
CA ILE A 358 -1.71 4.53 -24.27
C ILE A 358 -3.18 4.50 -23.84
N LEU A 359 -4.05 4.33 -24.83
CA LEU A 359 -5.50 4.25 -24.68
C LEU A 359 -6.02 2.94 -25.29
N GLY A 360 -6.97 2.28 -24.62
CA GLY A 360 -7.67 1.10 -25.15
C GLY A 360 -7.42 -0.22 -24.42
N LEU A 361 -6.94 -0.17 -23.18
CA LEU A 361 -6.90 -1.33 -22.28
C LEU A 361 -8.31 -1.69 -21.77
N ASN A 362 -8.57 -2.98 -21.56
CA ASN A 362 -9.87 -3.46 -21.06
C ASN A 362 -10.03 -3.24 -19.54
N SER A 363 -8.91 -3.21 -18.82
CA SER A 363 -8.77 -3.07 -17.37
C SER A 363 -7.49 -2.30 -17.08
N MET A 364 -7.33 -1.79 -15.86
CA MET A 364 -6.07 -1.15 -15.44
C MET A 364 -5.00 -2.23 -15.19
N PRO A 365 -3.80 -2.13 -15.79
CA PRO A 365 -2.63 -2.87 -15.31
C PRO A 365 -2.06 -2.22 -14.04
N LEU A 366 -1.23 -2.96 -13.29
CA LEU A 366 -0.60 -2.45 -12.08
C LEU A 366 0.62 -1.58 -12.45
N SER A 367 0.92 -0.57 -11.64
CA SER A 367 2.20 0.15 -11.75
C SER A 367 3.35 -0.79 -11.42
N GLY A 368 4.36 -0.83 -12.29
CA GLY A 368 5.48 -1.77 -12.24
C GLY A 368 5.23 -3.09 -13.00
N ASP A 369 4.02 -3.36 -13.50
CA ASP A 369 3.79 -4.53 -14.35
C ASP A 369 4.64 -4.42 -15.63
N GLN A 370 5.31 -5.51 -15.99
CA GLN A 370 5.85 -5.67 -17.33
C GLN A 370 4.71 -5.84 -18.34
N PHE A 371 4.89 -5.27 -19.52
CA PHE A 371 4.01 -5.46 -20.66
C PHE A 371 4.76 -5.99 -21.87
N ASP A 372 4.02 -6.71 -22.71
CA ASP A 372 4.51 -7.24 -23.98
C ASP A 372 3.48 -6.95 -25.08
N VAL A 373 3.97 -6.54 -26.26
CA VAL A 373 3.18 -6.51 -27.49
C VAL A 373 3.12 -7.92 -28.08
N VAL A 374 1.93 -8.35 -28.47
CA VAL A 374 1.68 -9.67 -29.07
C VAL A 374 0.99 -9.54 -30.43
N GLU A 375 1.25 -10.51 -31.31
CA GLU A 375 0.80 -10.49 -32.71
C GLU A 375 -0.71 -10.31 -32.90
N ASN A 376 -1.52 -10.88 -32.01
CA ASN A 376 -2.97 -10.96 -32.20
C ASN A 376 -3.76 -11.11 -30.88
N ASP A 377 -5.05 -10.74 -30.92
CA ASP A 377 -5.94 -10.82 -29.75
C ASP A 377 -6.18 -12.26 -29.25
N ARG A 378 -5.91 -13.27 -30.08
CA ARG A 378 -6.10 -14.67 -29.69
C ARG A 378 -4.98 -15.12 -28.75
N THR A 379 -3.72 -14.91 -29.10
CA THR A 379 -2.59 -15.19 -28.20
C THR A 379 -2.71 -14.38 -26.91
N ALA A 380 -3.09 -13.09 -27.00
CA ALA A 380 -3.36 -12.24 -25.84
C ALA A 380 -4.39 -12.85 -24.86
N ARG A 381 -5.49 -13.41 -25.38
CA ARG A 381 -6.51 -14.09 -24.56
C ARG A 381 -6.02 -15.38 -23.95
N GLU A 382 -5.29 -16.20 -24.70
CA GLU A 382 -4.79 -17.50 -24.25
C GLU A 382 -3.78 -17.31 -23.09
N ILE A 383 -2.90 -16.31 -23.18
CA ILE A 383 -1.93 -15.94 -22.13
C ILE A 383 -2.62 -15.32 -20.89
N VAL A 384 -3.55 -14.38 -21.06
CA VAL A 384 -4.27 -13.82 -19.89
C VAL A 384 -5.09 -14.89 -19.16
N ALA A 385 -5.67 -15.85 -19.90
CA ALA A 385 -6.42 -16.96 -19.29
C ALA A 385 -5.51 -17.95 -18.52
N SER A 386 -4.27 -18.18 -18.95
CA SER A 386 -3.31 -18.99 -18.17
C SER A 386 -2.96 -18.29 -16.85
N ARG A 387 -2.62 -16.99 -16.92
CA ARG A 387 -2.25 -16.15 -15.78
C ARG A 387 -3.38 -16.00 -14.77
N GLU A 388 -4.63 -15.77 -15.21
CA GLU A 388 -5.81 -15.71 -14.33
C GLU A 388 -6.06 -17.04 -13.59
N LYS A 389 -5.84 -18.18 -14.25
CA LYS A 389 -6.05 -19.49 -13.62
C LYS A 389 -5.02 -19.72 -12.51
N TYR A 390 -3.76 -19.34 -12.76
CA TYR A 390 -2.67 -19.47 -11.80
C TYR A 390 -2.81 -18.50 -10.60
N SER A 391 -3.28 -17.27 -10.83
CA SER A 391 -3.48 -16.30 -9.74
C SER A 391 -4.61 -16.72 -8.80
N ARG A 392 -5.73 -17.26 -9.34
CA ARG A 392 -6.85 -17.79 -8.53
C ARG A 392 -6.43 -18.95 -7.63
N SER A 393 -5.74 -19.97 -8.15
CA SER A 393 -5.28 -21.10 -7.34
C SER A 393 -4.29 -20.67 -6.24
N ARG A 394 -3.46 -19.66 -6.51
CA ARG A 394 -2.52 -19.11 -5.51
C ARG A 394 -3.23 -18.29 -4.41
N GLN A 395 -4.34 -17.62 -4.73
CA GLN A 395 -5.17 -16.92 -3.74
C GLN A 395 -5.96 -17.91 -2.88
N GLU A 396 -6.53 -18.96 -3.47
CA GLU A 396 -7.24 -20.03 -2.74
C GLU A 396 -6.31 -20.67 -1.70
N ASN A 397 -5.07 -21.01 -2.07
CA ASN A 397 -4.07 -21.55 -1.12
C ASN A 397 -3.61 -20.55 -0.03
N LYS A 398 -3.67 -19.23 -0.29
CA LYS A 398 -3.41 -18.20 0.74
C LYS A 398 -4.60 -17.94 1.66
N SER A 399 -5.80 -18.40 1.31
CA SER A 399 -7.03 -18.12 2.07
C SER A 399 -7.23 -18.99 3.32
N GLN A 400 -6.26 -19.86 3.65
CA GLN A 400 -6.15 -20.46 4.99
C GLN A 400 -5.72 -19.39 6.00
N THR A 401 -6.68 -18.54 6.42
CA THR A 401 -6.53 -17.61 7.55
C THR A 401 -5.92 -18.31 8.76
N THR A 402 -4.80 -17.80 9.26
CA THR A 402 -4.21 -18.34 10.48
C THR A 402 -5.15 -18.12 11.66
N MET A 403 -5.16 -19.04 12.62
CA MET A 403 -6.00 -18.94 13.82
C MET A 403 -5.76 -17.64 14.60
N GLU A 404 -4.55 -17.08 14.49
CA GLU A 404 -4.13 -15.79 15.04
C GLU A 404 -4.91 -14.60 14.47
N GLU A 405 -5.26 -14.63 13.19
CA GLU A 405 -6.04 -13.55 12.55
C GLU A 405 -7.51 -13.58 13.00
N VAL A 406 -8.04 -14.77 13.30
CA VAL A 406 -9.36 -14.93 13.94
C VAL A 406 -9.32 -14.46 15.38
N LEU A 407 -8.28 -14.83 16.15
CA LEU A 407 -8.10 -14.40 17.54
C LEU A 407 -7.95 -12.87 17.67
N ARG A 408 -7.22 -12.21 16.74
CA ARG A 408 -7.12 -10.75 16.71
C ARG A 408 -8.47 -10.04 16.57
N ARG A 409 -9.43 -10.62 15.83
CA ARG A 409 -10.78 -10.05 15.67
C ARG A 409 -11.67 -10.18 16.91
N VAL A 410 -11.26 -10.97 17.91
CA VAL A 410 -12.02 -11.17 19.16
C VAL A 410 -11.54 -10.23 20.29
N HIS A 411 -10.35 -9.65 20.16
CA HIS A 411 -9.73 -8.83 21.21
C HIS A 411 -9.88 -7.30 21.03
N SER A 412 -10.61 -6.83 20.02
CA SER A 412 -10.79 -5.41 19.70
C SER A 412 -12.24 -4.95 19.91
N SER A 413 -12.79 -5.09 21.13
CA SER A 413 -14.17 -4.64 21.43
C SER A 413 -14.27 -3.17 21.86
N ASP A 414 -13.18 -2.58 22.36
CA ASP A 414 -13.23 -1.32 23.12
C ASP A 414 -12.59 -0.12 22.38
N ALA A 415 -11.84 -0.37 21.30
CA ALA A 415 -11.28 0.68 20.45
C ALA A 415 -12.33 1.22 19.47
N LYS A 416 -12.39 2.54 19.27
CA LYS A 416 -13.37 3.13 18.34
C LYS A 416 -12.91 2.94 16.90
N GLU A 417 -13.75 2.35 16.04
CA GLU A 417 -13.43 2.12 14.62
C GLU A 417 -13.81 3.34 13.77
N LEU A 418 -12.84 3.94 13.06
CA LEU A 418 -13.11 4.87 11.95
C LEU A 418 -13.08 4.08 10.63
N ARG A 419 -14.24 3.92 9.98
CA ARG A 419 -14.35 3.15 8.72
C ARG A 419 -14.28 4.06 7.51
N LEU A 420 -13.43 3.70 6.54
CA LEU A 420 -13.16 4.49 5.35
C LEU A 420 -13.39 3.70 4.05
N VAL A 421 -13.97 4.37 3.05
CA VAL A 421 -13.98 3.94 1.66
C VAL A 421 -13.15 4.94 0.86
N ILE A 422 -12.04 4.49 0.29
CA ILE A 422 -11.05 5.33 -0.39
C ILE A 422 -11.20 5.18 -1.91
N LYS A 423 -11.19 6.32 -2.61
CA LYS A 423 -11.04 6.39 -4.06
C LYS A 423 -9.89 7.30 -4.46
N THR A 424 -9.11 6.89 -5.45
CA THR A 424 -7.96 7.67 -5.95
C THR A 424 -8.05 7.95 -7.45
N GLY A 425 -7.37 8.98 -7.95
CA GLY A 425 -7.25 9.24 -9.39
C GLY A 425 -6.49 8.14 -10.14
N THR A 426 -5.33 7.73 -9.58
CA THR A 426 -4.42 6.74 -10.18
C THR A 426 -4.21 5.52 -9.27
N TYR A 427 -3.75 4.41 -9.84
CA TYR A 427 -3.52 3.19 -9.07
C TYR A 427 -2.34 3.31 -8.09
N GLY A 428 -1.28 4.04 -8.46
CA GLY A 428 -0.12 4.25 -7.58
C GLY A 428 -0.50 5.00 -6.30
N SER A 429 -1.37 6.01 -6.40
CA SER A 429 -1.88 6.77 -5.26
C SER A 429 -2.70 5.91 -4.28
N VAL A 430 -3.25 4.76 -4.70
CA VAL A 430 -3.99 3.82 -3.80
C VAL A 430 -3.09 3.33 -2.67
N ASP A 431 -1.92 2.78 -3.00
CA ASP A 431 -0.99 2.20 -2.02
C ASP A 431 -0.40 3.28 -1.11
N ALA A 432 -0.05 4.45 -1.67
CA ALA A 432 0.46 5.58 -0.92
C ALA A 432 -0.55 6.11 0.11
N VAL A 433 -1.80 6.36 -0.30
CA VAL A 433 -2.88 6.83 0.59
C VAL A 433 -3.21 5.77 1.64
N ASN A 434 -3.28 4.48 1.26
CA ASN A 434 -3.53 3.40 2.22
C ASN A 434 -2.45 3.34 3.30
N ARG A 435 -1.15 3.44 2.94
CA ARG A 435 -0.05 3.41 3.92
C ARG A 435 -0.09 4.61 4.86
N ALA A 436 -0.28 5.82 4.31
CA ALA A 436 -0.38 7.04 5.10
C ALA A 436 -1.53 6.99 6.11
N ILE A 437 -2.68 6.42 5.73
CA ILE A 437 -3.84 6.24 6.62
C ILE A 437 -3.62 5.13 7.65
N ILE A 438 -3.00 4.00 7.27
CA ILE A 438 -2.71 2.90 8.21
C ILE A 438 -1.76 3.36 9.32
N GLN A 439 -0.81 4.25 9.01
CA GLN A 439 0.07 4.89 9.99
C GLN A 439 -0.65 5.83 10.99
N LEU A 440 -1.93 6.14 10.79
CA LEU A 440 -2.76 6.92 11.74
C LEU A 440 -3.55 6.04 12.73
N SER A 441 -3.37 4.70 12.70
CA SER A 441 -4.07 3.81 13.64
C SER A 441 -3.29 3.67 14.95
N ASP A 442 -3.89 4.15 16.04
CA ASP A 442 -3.34 4.10 17.40
C ASP A 442 -4.11 3.06 18.26
N SER A 443 -3.79 2.96 19.55
CA SER A 443 -4.49 2.07 20.49
C SER A 443 -5.97 2.43 20.68
N ASP A 444 -6.31 3.71 20.58
CA ASP A 444 -7.59 4.25 21.03
C ASP A 444 -8.58 4.43 19.86
N VAL A 445 -8.07 4.63 18.64
CA VAL A 445 -8.84 4.72 17.39
C VAL A 445 -8.21 3.83 16.32
N GLN A 446 -8.98 2.85 15.85
CA GLN A 446 -8.57 1.96 14.77
C GLN A 446 -9.13 2.47 13.43
N VAL A 447 -8.25 2.84 12.49
CA VAL A 447 -8.67 3.27 11.15
C VAL A 447 -8.75 2.06 10.22
N LYS A 448 -9.95 1.81 9.66
CA LYS A 448 -10.28 0.59 8.94
C LYS A 448 -10.74 0.89 7.51
N ILE A 449 -9.89 0.54 6.56
CA ILE A 449 -10.17 0.70 5.14
C ILE A 449 -11.05 -0.48 4.67
N LEU A 450 -12.32 -0.21 4.34
CA LEU A 450 -13.27 -1.22 3.87
C LEU A 450 -13.07 -1.57 2.39
N ARG A 451 -12.75 -0.55 1.60
CA ARG A 451 -12.48 -0.65 0.16
C ARG A 451 -11.54 0.49 -0.24
N SER A 452 -10.55 0.19 -1.05
CA SER A 452 -9.67 1.19 -1.68
C SER A 452 -9.51 0.83 -3.16
N ALA A 453 -9.72 1.78 -4.06
CA ALA A 453 -9.68 1.55 -5.51
C ALA A 453 -9.45 2.85 -6.28
N ALA A 454 -8.83 2.77 -7.47
CA ALA A 454 -8.75 3.90 -8.39
C ALA A 454 -10.09 4.15 -9.12
N GLY A 455 -10.27 5.38 -9.60
CA GLY A 455 -11.44 5.85 -10.35
C GLY A 455 -12.39 6.74 -9.54
N SER A 456 -13.52 7.13 -10.15
CA SER A 456 -14.52 8.00 -9.50
C SER A 456 -15.24 7.33 -8.33
N VAL A 457 -15.81 8.16 -7.45
CA VAL A 457 -16.76 7.72 -6.42
C VAL A 457 -18.08 7.38 -7.11
N SER A 458 -18.46 6.10 -7.07
CA SER A 458 -19.64 5.53 -7.72
C SER A 458 -20.78 5.30 -6.72
N GLU A 459 -22.00 5.07 -7.23
CA GLU A 459 -23.16 4.70 -6.41
C GLU A 459 -22.91 3.45 -5.56
N SER A 460 -22.11 2.49 -6.06
CA SER A 460 -21.76 1.27 -5.31
C SER A 460 -20.93 1.56 -4.06
N ASP A 461 -20.12 2.61 -4.08
CA ASP A 461 -19.28 3.03 -2.96
C ASP A 461 -20.11 3.76 -1.91
N VAL A 462 -21.08 4.57 -2.35
CA VAL A 462 -22.07 5.23 -1.48
C VAL A 462 -22.97 4.21 -0.78
N MET A 463 -23.42 3.17 -1.49
CA MET A 463 -24.20 2.09 -0.88
C MET A 463 -23.38 1.29 0.15
N LEU A 464 -22.10 0.99 -0.14
CA LEU A 464 -21.20 0.32 0.80
C LEU A 464 -20.97 1.16 2.06
N ALA A 465 -20.74 2.46 1.88
CA ALA A 465 -20.60 3.43 2.97
C ALA A 465 -21.86 3.51 3.84
N SER A 466 -23.05 3.60 3.22
CA SER A 466 -24.34 3.62 3.92
C SER A 466 -24.57 2.36 4.75
N ALA A 467 -24.18 1.19 4.24
CA ALA A 467 -24.41 -0.08 4.90
C ALA A 467 -23.41 -0.37 6.05
N SER A 468 -22.26 0.32 6.06
CA SER A 468 -21.15 0.03 6.98
C SER A 468 -20.84 1.16 7.97
N ASP A 469 -21.57 2.28 7.86
CA ASP A 469 -21.30 3.56 8.52
C ASP A 469 -19.84 4.01 8.32
N ALA A 470 -19.49 4.25 7.05
CA ALA A 470 -18.14 4.61 6.63
C ALA A 470 -18.09 5.94 5.89
N MET A 471 -17.05 6.72 6.14
CA MET A 471 -16.76 7.97 5.43
C MET A 471 -16.16 7.67 4.05
N ILE A 472 -16.52 8.47 3.04
CA ILE A 472 -15.93 8.35 1.70
C ILE A 472 -14.88 9.44 1.51
N VAL A 473 -13.67 9.00 1.15
CA VAL A 473 -12.52 9.87 0.90
C VAL A 473 -12.08 9.69 -0.57
N GLY A 474 -12.11 10.78 -1.33
CA GLY A 474 -11.56 10.85 -2.68
C GLY A 474 -10.25 11.62 -2.69
N PHE A 475 -9.22 11.07 -3.34
CA PHE A 475 -7.92 11.70 -3.57
C PHE A 475 -7.67 11.83 -5.08
N GLU A 476 -7.40 13.03 -5.59
CA GLU A 476 -7.20 13.31 -7.03
C GLU A 476 -8.32 12.75 -7.93
N THR A 477 -9.56 12.72 -7.42
CA THR A 477 -10.69 12.05 -8.08
C THR A 477 -11.98 12.84 -7.93
N SER A 478 -12.99 12.46 -8.72
CA SER A 478 -14.29 13.13 -8.76
C SER A 478 -15.45 12.19 -8.46
N THR A 479 -16.53 12.73 -7.92
CA THR A 479 -17.78 12.01 -7.67
C THR A 479 -18.65 11.96 -8.92
N ASP A 480 -19.32 10.83 -9.16
CA ASP A 480 -20.32 10.72 -10.22
C ASP A 480 -21.67 11.37 -9.83
N GLN A 481 -22.43 11.89 -10.79
CA GLN A 481 -23.66 12.66 -10.49
C GLN A 481 -24.70 11.84 -9.72
N GLY A 482 -24.86 10.55 -10.08
CA GLY A 482 -25.73 9.62 -9.35
C GLY A 482 -25.23 9.37 -7.92
N ALA A 483 -23.92 9.12 -7.75
CA ALA A 483 -23.29 8.95 -6.44
C ALA A 483 -23.48 10.18 -5.53
N ARG A 484 -23.28 11.40 -6.05
CA ARG A 484 -23.50 12.65 -5.29
C ARG A 484 -24.95 12.83 -4.86
N SER A 485 -25.89 12.47 -5.73
CA SER A 485 -27.33 12.53 -5.42
C SER A 485 -27.72 11.50 -4.35
N LEU A 486 -27.17 10.29 -4.45
CA LEU A 486 -27.41 9.21 -3.50
C LEU A 486 -26.79 9.52 -2.12
N ALA A 487 -25.58 10.11 -2.09
CA ALA A 487 -24.92 10.51 -0.85
C ALA A 487 -25.71 11.57 -0.09
N ASN A 488 -26.26 12.58 -0.77
CA ASN A 488 -27.15 13.57 -0.17
C ASN A 488 -28.42 12.92 0.42
N ASN A 489 -29.02 11.94 -0.27
CA ASN A 489 -30.21 11.24 0.22
C ASN A 489 -29.93 10.35 1.46
N HIS A 490 -28.71 9.81 1.57
CA HIS A 490 -28.28 8.94 2.67
C HIS A 490 -27.49 9.69 3.76
N ASN A 491 -27.35 11.02 3.67
CA ASN A 491 -26.53 11.87 4.55
C ASN A 491 -25.05 11.43 4.68
N ILE A 492 -24.46 10.91 3.61
CA ILE A 492 -23.07 10.44 3.59
C ILE A 492 -22.16 11.59 3.14
N VAL A 493 -21.17 11.91 3.98
CA VAL A 493 -20.13 12.87 3.63
C VAL A 493 -19.14 12.24 2.65
N ILE A 494 -18.94 12.91 1.51
CA ILE A 494 -17.86 12.63 0.56
C ILE A 494 -16.87 13.79 0.64
N SER A 495 -15.70 13.53 1.21
CA SER A 495 -14.60 14.51 1.21
C SER A 495 -13.67 14.25 0.03
N LEU A 496 -13.31 15.29 -0.70
CA LEU A 496 -12.42 15.24 -1.86
C LEU A 496 -11.17 16.08 -1.57
N TYR A 497 -10.01 15.54 -1.92
CA TYR A 497 -8.70 16.14 -1.65
C TYR A 497 -7.79 16.03 -2.87
N ASP A 498 -7.06 17.09 -3.17
CA ASP A 498 -6.03 17.13 -4.21
C ASP A 498 -4.61 17.19 -3.62
N ILE A 499 -4.48 17.13 -2.28
CA ILE A 499 -3.20 17.18 -1.54
C ILE A 499 -3.25 16.14 -0.41
N ILE A 500 -2.27 15.24 -0.38
CA ILE A 500 -2.25 14.11 0.57
C ILE A 500 -2.16 14.54 2.04
N TYR A 501 -1.47 15.64 2.35
CA TYR A 501 -1.40 16.20 3.71
C TYR A 501 -2.77 16.57 4.27
N ASN A 502 -3.56 17.32 3.50
CA ASN A 502 -4.90 17.76 3.92
C ASN A 502 -5.81 16.55 4.22
N LEU A 503 -5.71 15.50 3.39
CA LEU A 503 -6.42 14.23 3.57
C LEU A 503 -5.99 13.52 4.86
N VAL A 504 -4.68 13.43 5.12
CA VAL A 504 -4.11 12.77 6.31
C VAL A 504 -4.48 13.53 7.59
N ASP A 505 -4.42 14.86 7.56
CA ASP A 505 -4.73 15.72 8.69
C ASP A 505 -6.23 15.73 9.03
N ASP A 506 -7.12 15.79 8.02
CA ASP A 506 -8.57 15.69 8.23
C ASP A 506 -9.01 14.33 8.76
N ILE A 507 -8.39 13.24 8.29
CA ILE A 507 -8.63 11.88 8.84
C ILE A 507 -8.14 11.82 10.28
N ARG A 508 -6.96 12.38 10.61
CA ARG A 508 -6.46 12.45 11.98
C ARG A 508 -7.39 13.28 12.90
N ASN A 509 -7.94 14.38 12.40
CA ASN A 509 -8.88 15.22 13.15
C ASN A 509 -10.23 14.51 13.35
N SER A 510 -10.70 13.76 12.35
CA SER A 510 -11.92 12.95 12.43
C SER A 510 -11.75 11.78 13.41
N ALA A 511 -10.59 11.12 13.41
CA ALA A 511 -10.22 10.11 14.40
C ALA A 511 -10.23 10.70 15.83
N LYS A 512 -9.60 11.85 16.04
CA LYS A 512 -9.65 12.56 17.33
C LYS A 512 -11.07 12.95 17.75
N SER A 513 -11.93 13.34 16.81
CA SER A 513 -13.33 13.67 17.12
C SER A 513 -14.16 12.47 17.59
N LEU A 514 -13.69 11.23 17.41
CA LEU A 514 -14.34 10.04 17.96
C LEU A 514 -13.95 9.80 19.42
N LEU A 515 -12.80 10.30 19.89
CA LEU A 515 -12.33 10.11 21.26
C LEU A 515 -13.21 10.86 22.25
N ASP A 516 -13.42 10.27 23.43
CA ASP A 516 -14.09 10.95 24.53
C ASP A 516 -13.11 11.97 25.16
N PRO A 517 -13.58 13.13 25.65
CA PRO A 517 -12.69 14.16 26.21
C PRO A 517 -11.87 13.63 27.40
N SER A 518 -10.55 13.84 27.38
CA SER A 518 -9.71 13.56 28.54
C SER A 518 -10.00 14.57 29.66
N TYR A 519 -10.16 14.05 30.88
CA TYR A 519 -10.33 14.85 32.09
C TYR A 519 -9.07 14.79 32.93
N LYS A 520 -8.36 15.90 33.03
CA LYS A 520 -7.19 16.04 33.90
C LYS A 520 -7.63 16.49 35.29
N GLN A 521 -7.17 15.79 36.31
CA GLN A 521 -7.36 16.20 37.69
C GLN A 521 -6.37 17.32 38.02
N SER A 522 -6.87 18.54 38.18
CA SER A 522 -6.08 19.68 38.63
C SER A 522 -6.31 19.89 40.11
N VAL A 523 -5.24 19.77 40.92
CA VAL A 523 -5.31 20.03 42.37
C VAL A 523 -5.42 21.54 42.59
N THR A 524 -6.47 21.97 43.29
CA THR A 524 -6.74 23.40 43.56
C THR A 524 -6.29 23.86 44.93
N GLY A 525 -5.96 22.95 45.85
CA GLY A 525 -5.40 23.28 47.16
C GLY A 525 -5.43 22.13 48.17
N HIS A 526 -4.85 22.39 49.34
CA HIS A 526 -4.76 21.45 50.47
C HIS A 526 -5.26 22.11 51.76
N ALA A 527 -5.87 21.32 52.64
CA ALA A 527 -6.31 21.75 53.95
C ALA A 527 -6.05 20.68 55.01
N LEU A 528 -5.83 21.11 56.26
CA LEU A 528 -5.63 20.22 57.40
C LEU A 528 -6.89 20.21 58.27
N VAL A 529 -7.35 19.01 58.66
CA VAL A 529 -8.42 18.85 59.67
C VAL A 529 -7.85 19.17 61.05
N GLN A 530 -8.47 20.13 61.74
CA GLN A 530 -8.07 20.58 63.08
C GLN A 530 -9.03 20.13 64.16
N GLU A 531 -10.33 20.17 63.90
CA GLU A 531 -11.39 19.77 64.85
C GLU A 531 -12.53 19.06 64.10
N ILE A 532 -13.36 18.29 64.82
CA ILE A 532 -14.44 17.50 64.22
C ILE A 532 -15.75 17.78 64.94
N PHE A 533 -16.70 18.38 64.22
CA PHE A 533 -18.00 18.78 64.77
C PHE A 533 -19.07 17.72 64.48
N PRO A 534 -19.77 17.15 65.49
CA PRO A 534 -20.88 16.24 65.26
C PRO A 534 -22.10 16.99 64.72
N ARG A 535 -22.73 16.46 63.66
CA ARG A 535 -23.96 17.00 63.07
C ARG A 535 -25.05 15.93 63.10
N GLY A 536 -25.99 16.07 64.03
CA GLY A 536 -27.00 15.04 64.26
C GLY A 536 -26.42 13.73 64.82
N LYS A 537 -26.98 12.58 64.44
CA LYS A 537 -26.62 11.26 65.01
C LYS A 537 -25.55 10.47 64.24
N ARG A 538 -25.20 10.86 63.01
CA ARG A 538 -24.29 10.10 62.13
C ARG A 538 -23.34 10.96 61.29
N GLU A 539 -23.71 12.19 60.94
CA GLU A 539 -22.86 13.07 60.14
C GLU A 539 -21.80 13.74 61.01
N ARG A 540 -20.63 13.99 60.43
CA ARG A 540 -19.57 14.80 61.03
C ARG A 540 -19.12 15.85 60.03
N ILE A 541 -18.82 17.05 60.52
CA ILE A 541 -18.18 18.13 59.76
C ILE A 541 -16.72 18.18 60.17
N ALA A 542 -15.81 18.20 59.21
CA ALA A 542 -14.41 18.53 59.46
C ALA A 542 -14.27 20.05 59.57
N GLY A 543 -13.80 20.53 60.73
CA GLY A 543 -13.23 21.85 60.89
C GLY A 543 -11.82 21.85 60.29
N ILE A 544 -11.65 22.56 59.18
CA ILE A 544 -10.41 22.56 58.39
C ILE A 544 -9.79 23.95 58.35
N ARG A 545 -8.48 23.99 58.18
CA ARG A 545 -7.74 25.19 57.80
C ARG A 545 -6.98 24.95 56.50
N ILE A 546 -7.17 25.82 55.52
CA ILE A 546 -6.48 25.71 54.23
C ILE A 546 -5.01 26.05 54.43
N THR A 547 -4.15 25.15 53.98
CA THR A 547 -2.69 25.28 54.02
C THR A 547 -2.12 25.80 52.70
N ASP A 548 -2.76 25.44 51.58
CA ASP A 548 -2.42 25.97 50.26
C ASP A 548 -3.63 26.02 49.32
N GLY A 549 -3.60 26.92 48.34
CA GLY A 549 -4.61 27.03 47.30
C GLY A 549 -5.99 27.52 47.77
N ILE A 550 -7.03 27.02 47.09
CA ILE A 550 -8.44 27.43 47.27
C ILE A 550 -9.35 26.20 47.18
N PHE A 551 -10.26 26.06 48.14
CA PHE A 551 -11.34 25.07 48.09
C PHE A 551 -12.59 25.75 47.51
N LYS A 552 -13.06 25.32 46.33
CA LYS A 552 -14.35 25.76 45.78
C LYS A 552 -15.43 24.73 46.11
N ARG A 553 -16.67 25.19 46.28
CA ARG A 553 -17.81 24.33 46.64
C ARG A 553 -18.10 23.21 45.63
N ASN A 554 -17.70 23.39 44.37
CA ASN A 554 -17.92 22.42 43.30
C ASN A 554 -16.72 21.45 43.08
N SER A 555 -15.61 21.64 43.81
CA SER A 555 -14.45 20.75 43.74
C SER A 555 -14.76 19.39 44.39
N ARG A 556 -14.02 18.35 44.00
CA ARG A 556 -13.97 17.08 44.73
C ARG A 556 -12.84 17.10 45.75
N LEU A 557 -13.02 16.37 46.84
CA LEU A 557 -12.01 16.23 47.88
C LEU A 557 -11.54 14.78 48.00
N ARG A 558 -10.23 14.60 48.22
CA ARG A 558 -9.63 13.38 48.76
C ARG A 558 -9.39 13.56 50.25
N VAL A 559 -9.63 12.51 51.03
CA VAL A 559 -9.17 12.41 52.42
C VAL A 559 -7.89 11.58 52.44
N ILE A 560 -6.80 12.15 52.93
CA ILE A 560 -5.48 11.51 52.97
C ILE A 560 -5.01 11.42 54.43
N ARG A 561 -4.67 10.21 54.88
CA ARG A 561 -4.12 9.93 56.21
C ARG A 561 -2.84 9.12 56.08
N SER A 562 -1.76 9.57 56.71
CA SER A 562 -0.44 8.93 56.65
C SER A 562 0.10 8.65 55.22
N GLY A 563 -0.39 9.38 54.22
CA GLY A 563 -0.06 9.20 52.80
C GLY A 563 -1.01 8.31 52.00
N GLU A 564 -1.99 7.64 52.63
CA GLU A 564 -2.99 6.81 51.95
C GLU A 564 -4.30 7.57 51.72
N ILE A 565 -4.91 7.39 50.55
CA ILE A 565 -6.22 7.97 50.20
C ILE A 565 -7.32 7.10 50.82
N LEU A 566 -8.02 7.63 51.82
CA LEU A 566 -9.11 6.94 52.52
C LEU A 566 -10.44 7.01 51.77
N HIS A 567 -10.72 8.14 51.12
CA HIS A 567 -11.99 8.38 50.44
C HIS A 567 -11.88 9.51 49.41
N GLU A 568 -12.68 9.45 48.35
CA GLU A 568 -12.89 10.55 47.41
C GLU A 568 -14.39 10.87 47.28
N GLY A 569 -14.76 12.16 47.32
CA GLY A 569 -16.16 12.56 47.21
C GLY A 569 -16.36 14.03 46.84
N ALA A 570 -17.61 14.39 46.51
CA ALA A 570 -18.01 15.77 46.30
C ALA A 570 -18.28 16.48 47.63
N ILE A 571 -18.11 17.80 47.66
CA ILE A 571 -18.44 18.62 48.84
C ILE A 571 -19.97 18.79 48.93
N THR A 572 -20.56 18.28 50.00
CA THR A 572 -22.01 18.42 50.26
C THR A 572 -22.33 19.74 50.97
N SER A 573 -21.43 20.19 51.85
CA SER A 573 -21.57 21.42 52.63
C SER A 573 -20.20 22.07 52.84
N MET A 574 -20.11 23.37 52.61
CA MET A 574 -18.93 24.19 52.94
C MET A 574 -19.39 25.49 53.58
N LYS A 575 -18.82 25.81 54.75
CA LYS A 575 -19.17 26.97 55.55
C LYS A 575 -17.96 27.67 56.11
N HIS A 576 -18.04 29.00 56.23
CA HIS A 576 -17.17 29.78 57.10
C HIS A 576 -18.03 30.25 58.28
N LEU A 577 -17.61 29.91 59.51
CA LEU A 577 -18.41 30.12 60.73
C LEU A 577 -19.84 29.54 60.59
N SER A 578 -20.84 30.40 60.40
CA SER A 578 -22.25 30.01 60.23
C SER A 578 -22.75 30.05 58.77
N GLU A 579 -22.05 30.77 57.89
CA GLU A 579 -22.51 31.10 56.54
C GLU A 579 -22.03 30.10 55.48
N ASN A 580 -22.86 29.85 54.47
CA ASN A 580 -22.47 29.00 53.34
C ASN A 580 -21.61 29.80 52.36
N VAL A 581 -20.36 29.40 52.18
CA VAL A 581 -19.42 30.08 51.29
C VAL A 581 -19.28 29.33 49.96
N ARG A 582 -18.90 30.05 48.90
CA ARG A 582 -18.63 29.48 47.56
C ARG A 582 -17.20 28.99 47.43
N GLU A 583 -16.28 29.66 48.12
CA GLU A 583 -14.86 29.35 48.16
C GLU A 583 -14.31 29.64 49.57
N LEU A 584 -13.24 28.93 49.92
CA LEU A 584 -12.38 29.20 51.07
C LEU A 584 -10.96 29.37 50.51
N ALA A 585 -10.28 30.44 50.89
CA ALA A 585 -8.93 30.76 50.42
C ALA A 585 -7.85 30.34 51.45
N ASN A 586 -6.57 30.39 51.04
CA ASN A 586 -5.45 30.03 51.91
C ASN A 586 -5.46 30.81 53.25
N ASN A 587 -5.10 30.13 54.33
CA ASN A 587 -5.19 30.56 55.73
C ASN A 587 -6.60 30.85 56.28
N PHE A 588 -7.67 30.63 55.53
CA PHE A 588 -9.02 30.62 56.10
C PHE A 588 -9.36 29.26 56.72
N GLU A 589 -10.11 29.34 57.82
CA GLU A 589 -10.72 28.20 58.50
C GLU A 589 -12.17 28.00 58.01
N GLY A 590 -12.68 26.78 58.04
CA GLY A 590 -14.05 26.48 57.61
C GLY A 590 -14.53 25.09 57.99
N GLY A 591 -15.84 24.88 57.92
CA GLY A 591 -16.48 23.58 58.11
C GLY A 591 -16.81 22.94 56.76
N VAL A 592 -16.26 21.76 56.48
CA VAL A 592 -16.50 21.00 55.25
C VAL A 592 -17.09 19.62 55.55
N MET A 593 -17.95 19.16 54.65
CA MET A 593 -18.56 17.83 54.69
C MET A 593 -18.47 17.20 53.29
N ILE A 594 -17.90 16.00 53.21
CA ILE A 594 -17.74 15.20 51.98
C ILE A 594 -18.89 14.19 51.89
N ASP A 595 -19.38 13.94 50.68
CA ASP A 595 -20.39 12.90 50.45
C ASP A 595 -19.85 11.50 50.80
N GLY A 596 -20.66 10.69 51.49
CA GLY A 596 -20.32 9.33 51.90
C GLY A 596 -19.26 9.17 53.01
N PHE A 597 -18.59 10.24 53.48
CA PHE A 597 -17.50 10.13 54.46
C PHE A 597 -17.76 10.88 55.79
N HIS A 598 -17.57 10.17 56.89
CA HIS A 598 -17.86 10.65 58.25
C HIS A 598 -16.74 10.35 59.27
N ASN A 599 -15.68 9.62 58.90
CA ASN A 599 -14.63 9.15 59.83
C ASN A 599 -13.35 9.99 59.76
N TYR A 600 -13.52 11.31 59.83
CA TYR A 600 -12.41 12.27 59.95
C TYR A 600 -11.66 12.06 61.27
N GLU A 601 -10.35 12.23 61.24
CA GLU A 601 -9.47 12.37 62.41
C GLU A 601 -8.73 13.71 62.34
N GLU A 602 -8.28 14.21 63.49
CA GLU A 602 -7.42 15.40 63.54
C GLU A 602 -6.09 15.10 62.84
N GLN A 603 -5.55 16.08 62.12
CA GLN A 603 -4.38 15.95 61.24
C GLN A 603 -4.61 15.20 59.91
N ASP A 604 -5.83 14.78 59.58
CA ASP A 604 -6.16 14.35 58.20
C ASP A 604 -5.90 15.50 57.21
N ILE A 605 -5.34 15.18 56.04
CA ILE A 605 -5.12 16.13 54.95
C ILE A 605 -6.27 15.98 53.95
N LEU A 606 -6.94 17.07 53.63
CA LEU A 606 -7.88 17.14 52.52
C LEU A 606 -7.17 17.74 51.30
N GLU A 607 -7.23 17.06 50.17
CA GLU A 607 -6.78 17.58 48.86
C GLU A 607 -7.99 17.91 48.00
N ALA A 608 -8.10 19.16 47.56
CA ALA A 608 -9.14 19.60 46.63
C ALA A 608 -8.67 19.47 45.18
N TYR A 609 -9.49 18.88 44.32
CA TYR A 609 -9.23 18.80 42.90
C TYR A 609 -10.47 19.08 42.05
N GLU A 610 -10.24 19.58 40.84
CA GLU A 610 -11.25 19.81 39.81
C GLU A 610 -10.92 18.95 38.58
N LEU A 611 -11.95 18.41 37.94
CA LEU A 611 -11.83 17.74 36.65
C LEU A 611 -11.89 18.81 35.56
N VAL A 612 -10.74 19.10 34.95
CA VAL A 612 -10.61 20.06 33.85
C VAL A 612 -10.55 19.26 32.56
N THR A 613 -11.40 19.59 31.59
CA THR A 613 -11.30 19.06 30.22
C THR A 613 -10.02 19.57 29.57
N GLU A 614 -9.29 18.67 28.91
CA GLU A 614 -8.07 19.00 28.14
C GLU A 614 -8.38 19.57 26.76
#